data_AF-A0AAD3MGV7-F1
#
_entry.id   AF-A0AAD3MGV7-F1
#
_cell.length_a   1.000
_cell.length_b   1.000
_cell.length_c   1.000
_cell.angle_alpha   90.00
_cell.angle_beta   90.00
_cell.angle_gamma   90.00
#
_symmetry.space_group_name_H-M   'P 1'
#
loop_
_entity.id
_entity.type
_entity.pdbx_description
1 polymer ?
#
loop_
_entity_poly.entity_id
_entity_poly.type
_entity_poly.pdbx_seq_one_letter_code
_entity_poly.pdbx_strand_id
1 'polypeptide(L)'
;MGRRRTLPNINSPDWGIRMQAERQAVNFMVQGSAADLCKTAMIRIFNLVSSSTSLSARLIAQLHDELLYEVEDSQVEHFAALVKNTMESLQHIDHLGVHLKVPLKVAVSSGKSWGSMSELNISPTSPSPSL
;
A
#
# COMPACT_ATOMS: atom_id res chain seq x y z
N MET A 1 5.46 -3.70 11.92
CA MET A 1 4.16 -4.07 12.53
C MET A 1 4.17 -5.39 13.31
N GLY A 2 5.32 -6.04 13.51
CA GLY A 2 5.42 -7.16 14.46
C GLY A 2 4.90 -8.53 13.98
N ARG A 3 4.51 -8.67 12.70
CA ARG A 3 4.10 -9.93 12.09
C ARG A 3 5.23 -10.97 12.17
N ARG A 4 4.91 -12.20 12.59
CA ARG A 4 5.90 -13.28 12.81
C ARG A 4 5.64 -14.48 11.90
N ARG A 5 6.72 -15.16 11.50
CA ARG A 5 6.69 -16.46 10.82
C ARG A 5 7.52 -17.46 11.61
N THR A 6 6.88 -18.50 12.11
CA THR A 6 7.60 -19.63 12.70
C THR A 6 8.20 -20.48 11.59
N LEU A 7 9.51 -20.75 11.69
CA LEU A 7 10.27 -21.59 10.77
C LEU A 7 10.93 -22.71 11.57
N PRO A 8 10.20 -23.79 11.90
CA PRO A 8 10.71 -24.84 12.79
C PRO A 8 11.96 -25.53 12.22
N ASN A 9 12.09 -25.55 10.89
CA ASN A 9 13.18 -26.21 10.20
C ASN A 9 14.45 -25.35 10.02
N ILE A 10 14.51 -24.16 10.62
CA ILE A 10 15.69 -23.27 10.50
C ILE A 10 16.96 -23.89 11.09
N ASN A 11 16.80 -24.80 12.06
CA ASN A 11 17.90 -25.56 12.68
C ASN A 11 17.95 -27.02 12.20
N SER A 12 17.35 -27.34 11.04
CA SER A 12 17.33 -28.70 10.52
C SER A 12 18.77 -29.21 10.27
N PRO A 13 19.07 -30.48 10.62
CA PRO A 13 20.34 -31.11 10.23
C PRO A 13 20.37 -31.40 8.72
N ASP A 14 19.20 -31.59 8.09
CA ASP A 14 19.08 -31.68 6.64
C ASP A 14 19.35 -30.31 6.01
N TRP A 15 20.41 -30.26 5.22
CA TRP A 15 20.89 -29.04 4.57
C TRP A 15 19.87 -28.45 3.60
N GLY A 16 19.18 -29.28 2.81
CA GLY A 16 18.20 -28.81 1.82
C GLY A 16 16.98 -28.17 2.50
N ILE A 17 16.49 -28.80 3.57
CA ILE A 17 15.39 -28.27 4.36
C ILE A 17 15.81 -26.97 5.08
N ARG A 18 17.01 -26.93 5.65
CA ARG A 18 17.54 -25.72 6.31
C ARG A 18 17.65 -24.55 5.33
N MET A 19 18.23 -24.77 4.15
CA MET A 19 18.31 -23.74 3.12
C MET A 19 16.94 -23.20 2.69
N GLN A 20 15.93 -24.07 2.60
CA GLN A 20 14.58 -23.64 2.28
C GLN A 20 14.02 -22.73 3.37
N ALA A 21 14.23 -23.07 4.65
CA ALA A 21 13.81 -22.25 5.78
C ALA A 21 14.53 -20.88 5.79
N GLU A 22 15.82 -20.84 5.51
CA GLU A 22 16.59 -19.59 5.38
C GLU A 22 16.02 -18.69 4.27
N ARG A 23 15.75 -19.24 3.08
CA ARG A 23 15.13 -18.50 1.97
C ARG A 23 13.74 -17.98 2.35
N GLN A 24 12.94 -18.78 3.05
CA GLN A 24 11.63 -18.37 3.54
C GLN A 24 11.73 -17.23 4.56
N ALA A 25 12.73 -17.23 5.44
CA ALA A 25 12.95 -16.16 6.41
C ALA A 25 13.20 -14.81 5.73
N VAL A 26 14.12 -14.79 4.77
CA VAL A 26 14.46 -13.57 4.02
C VAL A 26 13.25 -13.06 3.23
N ASN A 27 12.59 -13.94 2.49
CA ASN A 27 11.41 -13.56 1.69
C ASN A 27 10.27 -13.04 2.56
N PHE A 28 10.02 -13.67 3.72
CA PHE A 28 8.96 -13.26 4.63
C PHE A 28 9.16 -11.84 5.18
N MET A 29 10.40 -11.46 5.47
CA MET A 29 10.74 -10.13 5.96
C MET A 29 10.40 -9.06 4.93
N VAL A 30 10.80 -9.27 3.67
CA VAL A 30 10.56 -8.31 2.58
C VAL A 30 9.10 -8.30 2.16
N GLN A 31 8.58 -9.44 1.69
CA GLN A 31 7.23 -9.52 1.12
C GLN A 31 6.17 -9.13 2.14
N GLY A 32 6.37 -9.56 3.38
CA GLY A 32 5.35 -9.38 4.36
C GLY A 32 5.43 -8.07 5.12
N SER A 33 6.58 -7.36 5.12
CA SER A 33 6.58 -5.94 5.51
C SER A 33 5.93 -5.07 4.43
N ALA A 34 6.13 -5.38 3.15
CA ALA A 34 5.40 -4.74 2.06
C ALA A 34 3.88 -4.98 2.18
N ALA A 35 3.46 -6.21 2.50
CA ALA A 35 2.06 -6.53 2.76
C ALA A 35 1.48 -5.77 3.95
N ASP A 36 2.26 -5.57 5.03
CA ASP A 36 1.83 -4.78 6.19
C ASP A 36 1.59 -3.30 5.80
N LEU A 37 2.47 -2.71 4.99
CA LEU A 37 2.32 -1.33 4.48
C LEU A 37 1.10 -1.20 3.56
N CYS A 38 0.94 -2.11 2.60
CA CYS A 38 -0.19 -2.13 1.67
C CYS A 38 -1.52 -2.23 2.43
N LYS A 39 -1.63 -3.16 3.40
CA LYS A 39 -2.84 -3.28 4.23
C LYS A 39 -3.12 -2.03 5.06
N THR A 40 -2.08 -1.36 5.54
CA THR A 40 -2.23 -0.10 6.27
C THR A 40 -2.77 1.00 5.36
N ALA A 41 -2.27 1.08 4.12
CA ALA A 41 -2.82 1.98 3.11
C ALA A 41 -4.30 1.70 2.85
N MET A 42 -4.63 0.42 2.61
CA MET A 42 -6.01 0.00 2.37
C MET A 42 -6.95 0.43 3.49
N ILE A 43 -6.57 0.19 4.75
CA ILE A 43 -7.39 0.56 5.92
C ILE A 43 -7.55 2.09 6.00
N ARG A 44 -6.47 2.85 5.82
CA ARG A 44 -6.54 4.32 5.87
C ARG A 44 -7.43 4.89 4.76
N ILE A 45 -7.24 4.45 3.52
CA ILE A 45 -8.05 4.89 2.38
C ILE A 45 -9.51 4.50 2.60
N PHE A 46 -9.78 3.28 3.04
CA PHE A 46 -11.14 2.81 3.34
C PHE A 46 -11.83 3.69 4.38
N ASN A 47 -11.14 4.03 5.47
CA ASN A 47 -11.68 4.91 6.51
C ASN A 47 -11.95 6.32 5.98
N LEU A 48 -11.04 6.88 5.19
CA LEU A 48 -11.21 8.21 4.58
C LEU A 48 -12.43 8.25 3.67
N VAL A 49 -12.57 7.26 2.79
CA VAL A 49 -13.75 7.14 1.90
C VAL A 49 -15.03 6.98 2.73
N SER A 50 -15.02 6.09 3.72
CA SER A 50 -16.21 5.81 4.56
C SER A 50 -16.65 7.02 5.38
N SER A 51 -15.72 7.90 5.75
CA SER A 51 -16.02 9.14 6.48
C SER A 51 -16.44 10.31 5.58
N SER A 52 -16.24 10.19 4.26
CA SER A 52 -16.56 11.24 3.30
C SER A 52 -18.00 11.12 2.81
N THR A 53 -18.68 12.27 2.68
CA THR A 53 -20.00 12.34 2.05
C THR A 53 -19.93 12.52 0.53
N SER A 54 -18.74 12.83 -0.01
CA SER A 54 -18.53 13.17 -1.42
C SER A 54 -17.72 12.14 -2.21
N LEU A 55 -17.18 11.10 -1.56
CA LEU A 55 -16.41 10.05 -2.22
C LEU A 55 -17.22 8.75 -2.27
N SER A 56 -17.42 8.23 -3.48
CA SER A 56 -18.11 6.96 -3.74
C SER A 56 -17.17 5.84 -4.20
N ALA A 57 -15.86 6.05 -4.10
CA ALA A 57 -14.84 5.11 -4.55
C ALA A 57 -14.95 3.74 -3.86
N ARG A 58 -14.90 2.66 -4.64
CA ARG A 58 -15.00 1.29 -4.16
C ARG A 58 -13.73 0.52 -4.47
N LEU A 59 -13.15 -0.12 -3.45
CA LEU A 59 -12.05 -1.06 -3.65
C LEU A 59 -12.57 -2.31 -4.35
N ILE A 60 -12.01 -2.63 -5.53
CA ILE A 60 -12.39 -3.79 -6.34
C ILE A 60 -11.46 -4.96 -6.06
N ALA A 61 -10.15 -4.72 -6.09
CA ALA A 61 -9.15 -5.75 -5.94
C ALA A 61 -7.85 -5.19 -5.36
N GLN A 62 -7.08 -6.10 -4.75
CA GLN A 62 -5.70 -5.86 -4.35
C GLN A 62 -4.82 -6.92 -5.01
N LEU A 63 -3.82 -6.49 -5.78
CA LEU A 63 -2.89 -7.35 -6.50
C LEU A 63 -1.48 -7.03 -6.04
N HIS A 64 -0.93 -7.85 -5.14
CA HIS A 64 0.38 -7.61 -4.56
C HIS A 64 0.51 -6.21 -3.93
N ASP A 65 1.19 -5.29 -4.60
CA ASP A 65 1.42 -3.90 -4.20
C ASP A 65 0.44 -2.89 -4.86
N GLU A 66 -0.47 -3.37 -5.71
CA GLU A 66 -1.46 -2.55 -6.41
C GLU A 66 -2.85 -2.61 -5.76
N LEU A 67 -3.52 -1.46 -5.73
CA LEU A 67 -4.91 -1.31 -5.29
C LEU A 67 -5.77 -0.81 -6.45
N LEU A 68 -6.74 -1.62 -6.85
CA LEU A 68 -7.65 -1.31 -7.95
C LEU A 68 -8.97 -0.78 -7.38
N TYR A 69 -9.33 0.44 -7.77
CA TYR A 69 -10.56 1.10 -7.36
C TYR A 69 -11.47 1.37 -8.56
N GLU A 70 -12.77 1.29 -8.32
CA GLU A 70 -13.82 1.83 -9.17
C GLU A 70 -14.27 3.16 -8.56
N VAL A 71 -14.26 4.21 -9.37
CA VAL A 71 -14.46 5.59 -8.92
C VAL A 71 -15.35 6.30 -9.91
N GLU A 72 -16.24 7.16 -9.42
CA GLU A 72 -17.03 8.03 -10.29
C GLU A 72 -16.11 9.00 -11.06
N ASP A 73 -16.38 9.19 -12.35
CA ASP A 73 -15.53 10.02 -13.24
C ASP A 73 -15.25 11.42 -12.68
N SER A 74 -16.28 12.03 -12.07
CA SER A 74 -16.23 13.37 -11.48
C SER A 74 -15.26 13.47 -10.29
N GLN A 75 -14.89 12.33 -9.68
CA GLN A 75 -14.08 12.24 -8.47
C GLN A 75 -12.67 11.72 -8.73
N VAL A 76 -12.35 11.28 -9.95
CA VAL A 76 -11.09 10.56 -10.26
C VAL A 76 -9.86 11.33 -9.82
N GLU A 77 -9.73 12.60 -10.17
CA GLU A 77 -8.54 13.40 -9.82
C GLU A 77 -8.39 13.60 -8.31
N HIS A 78 -9.50 13.93 -7.64
CA HIS A 78 -9.51 14.16 -6.20
C HIS A 78 -9.20 12.87 -5.43
N PHE A 79 -9.82 11.77 -5.80
CA PHE A 79 -9.58 10.47 -5.19
C PHE A 79 -8.15 9.97 -5.46
N ALA A 80 -7.65 10.15 -6.68
CA ALA A 80 -6.27 9.79 -7.03
C ALA A 80 -5.25 10.54 -6.18
N ALA A 81 -5.44 11.84 -5.95
CA ALA A 81 -4.58 12.63 -5.06
C ALA A 81 -4.67 12.15 -3.60
N LEU A 82 -5.87 11.84 -3.12
CA LEU A 82 -6.07 11.28 -1.78
C LEU A 82 -5.32 9.95 -1.61
N VAL A 83 -5.45 9.03 -2.57
CA VAL A 83 -4.78 7.72 -2.54
C VAL A 83 -3.26 7.90 -2.53
N LYS A 84 -2.72 8.71 -3.45
CA LYS A 84 -1.29 8.99 -3.54
C LYS A 84 -0.75 9.55 -2.23
N ASN A 85 -1.33 10.64 -1.73
CA ASN A 85 -0.90 11.27 -0.49
C ASN A 85 -0.98 10.30 0.71
N THR A 86 -2.07 9.52 0.80
CA THR A 86 -2.27 8.57 1.89
C THR A 86 -1.21 7.48 1.88
N MET A 87 -0.92 6.89 0.72
CA MET A 87 0.08 5.84 0.57
C MET A 87 1.49 6.36 0.82
N GLU A 88 1.88 7.50 0.23
CA GLU A 88 3.22 8.10 0.42
C GLU A 88 3.45 8.52 1.88
N SER A 89 2.42 8.96 2.60
CA SER A 89 2.51 9.27 4.04
C SER A 89 2.94 8.09 4.92
N LEU A 90 2.75 6.85 4.45
CA LEU A 90 3.13 5.64 5.20
C LEU A 90 4.65 5.46 5.34
N GLN A 91 5.45 6.29 4.67
CA GLN A 91 6.87 6.42 4.96
C GLN A 91 7.14 6.68 6.45
N HIS A 92 6.23 7.39 7.12
CA HIS A 92 6.30 7.73 8.53
C HIS A 92 5.00 7.36 9.26
N ILE A 93 5.08 6.42 10.20
CA ILE A 93 3.96 6.01 11.04
C ILE A 93 4.42 6.00 12.50
N ASP A 94 4.32 7.17 13.15
CA ASP A 94 4.88 7.42 14.47
C ASP A 94 4.38 6.44 15.55
N HIS A 95 3.07 6.20 15.59
CA HIS A 95 2.46 5.30 16.58
C HIS A 95 2.86 3.82 16.43
N LEU A 96 3.44 3.44 15.28
CA LEU A 96 3.99 2.10 15.04
C LEU A 96 5.52 2.09 14.95
N GLY A 97 6.17 3.25 15.16
CA GLY A 97 7.61 3.43 15.02
C GLY A 97 8.15 3.09 13.63
N VAL A 98 7.33 3.22 12.58
CA VAL A 98 7.75 2.94 11.21
C VAL A 98 8.34 4.21 10.62
N HIS A 99 9.64 4.18 10.33
CA HIS A 99 10.33 5.26 9.62
C HIS A 99 11.17 4.63 8.49
N LEU A 100 10.65 4.69 7.27
CA LEU A 100 11.38 4.19 6.11
C LEU A 100 12.55 5.13 5.77
N LYS A 101 13.71 4.54 5.48
CA LYS A 101 14.91 5.29 5.06
C LYS A 101 14.80 5.86 3.64
N VAL A 102 13.87 5.32 2.84
CA VAL A 102 13.67 5.66 1.44
C VAL A 102 12.20 6.09 1.28
N PRO A 103 11.92 7.16 0.53
CA PRO A 103 10.55 7.59 0.29
C PRO A 103 9.75 6.54 -0.47
N LEU A 104 8.49 6.37 -0.08
CA LEU A 104 7.56 5.53 -0.82
C LEU A 104 7.03 6.35 -1.99
N LYS A 105 7.35 5.96 -3.22
CA LYS A 105 6.79 6.58 -4.43
C LYS A 105 5.55 5.82 -4.85
N VAL A 106 4.45 6.55 -5.12
CA VAL A 106 3.19 5.93 -5.57
C VAL A 106 2.86 6.43 -6.98
N ALA A 107 2.74 5.48 -7.90
CA ALA A 107 2.23 5.73 -9.24
C ALA A 107 0.71 5.50 -9.25
N VAL A 108 -0.03 6.37 -9.94
CA VAL A 108 -1.48 6.25 -10.06
C VAL A 108 -1.83 6.32 -11.54
N SER A 109 -2.63 5.37 -11.99
CA SER A 109 -3.17 5.35 -13.35
C SER A 109 -4.69 5.34 -13.29
N SER A 110 -5.35 5.84 -14.33
CA SER A 110 -6.81 5.76 -14.50
C SER A 110 -7.17 5.35 -15.92
N GLY A 111 -8.33 4.75 -16.09
CA GLY A 111 -8.82 4.33 -17.40
C GLY A 111 -10.21 3.70 -17.30
N LYS A 112 -10.90 3.65 -18.44
CA LYS A 112 -12.23 3.01 -18.55
C LYS A 112 -12.18 1.49 -18.54
N SER A 113 -11.01 0.93 -18.86
CA SER A 113 -10.72 -0.49 -18.72
C SER A 113 -9.35 -0.65 -18.07
N TRP A 114 -9.17 -1.73 -17.32
CA TRP A 114 -7.90 -2.02 -16.67
C TRP A 114 -6.75 -2.21 -17.69
N GLY A 115 -7.03 -2.76 -18.87
CA GLY A 115 -6.03 -2.96 -19.93
C GLY A 115 -5.64 -1.69 -20.69
N SER A 116 -6.31 -0.56 -20.45
CA SER A 116 -6.13 0.69 -21.21
C SER A 116 -6.05 1.91 -20.28
N MET A 117 -5.27 1.79 -19.20
CA MET A 117 -5.06 2.88 -18.24
C MET A 117 -3.89 3.77 -18.65
N SER A 118 -3.99 5.06 -18.33
CA SER A 118 -2.93 6.05 -18.50
C SER A 118 -2.50 6.60 -17.14
N GLU A 119 -1.20 6.84 -16.96
CA GLU A 119 -0.66 7.42 -15.73
C GLU A 119 -1.21 8.85 -15.53
N LEU A 120 -1.66 9.14 -14.31
CA LEU A 120 -2.13 10.45 -13.90
C LEU A 120 -0.99 11.25 -13.29
N ASN A 121 -0.68 12.39 -13.90
CA ASN A 121 0.26 13.36 -13.35
C ASN A 121 -0.42 14.19 -12.26
N ILE A 122 -0.41 13.66 -11.04
CA ILE A 122 -0.94 14.34 -9.86
C ILE A 122 0.16 15.22 -9.28
N SER A 123 0.01 16.54 -9.45
CA SER A 123 0.85 17.53 -8.77
C SER A 123 0.70 17.41 -7.26
N PRO A 124 1.78 17.52 -6.46
CA PRO A 124 1.66 17.53 -5.01
C PRO A 124 0.80 18.73 -4.61
N THR A 125 -0.39 18.47 -4.07
CA THR A 125 -1.26 19.51 -3.52
C THR A 125 -0.53 20.17 -2.36
N SER A 126 -0.20 21.46 -2.51
CA SER A 126 0.23 22.32 -1.40
C SER A 126 -0.82 22.24 -0.28
N PRO A 127 -0.41 22.14 1.00
CA PRO A 127 -1.37 22.18 2.10
C PRO A 127 -2.15 23.48 2.01
N SER A 128 -3.47 23.38 1.90
CA SER A 128 -4.36 24.54 1.98
C SER A 128 -4.08 25.30 3.28
N PRO A 129 -3.92 26.63 3.26
CA PRO A 129 -3.74 27.39 4.48
C PRO A 129 -5.01 27.24 5.32
N SER A 130 -4.85 26.78 6.56
CA SER A 130 -5.89 26.78 7.58
C SER A 130 -6.43 28.21 7.76
N LEU A 131 -7.75 28.36 7.62
CA LEU A 131 -8.51 29.54 8.06
C LEU A 131 -8.44 29.69 9.59
#